data_AF-A0A366WZB9-F1
#
_entry.id   AF-A0A366WZB9-F1
#
_cell.length_a   1.000
_cell.length_b   1.000
_cell.length_c   1.000
_cell.angle_alpha   90.00
_cell.angle_beta   90.00
_cell.angle_gamma   90.00
#
_symmetry.space_group_name_H-M   'P 1'
#
loop_
_entity.id
_entity.type
_entity.pdbx_description
1 polymer ?
#
loop_
_entity_poly.entity_id
_entity_poly.type
_entity_poly.pdbx_seq_one_letter_code
_entity_poly.pdbx_strand_id
1 'polypeptide(L)' 'MAITRSNSGLDVVLDAGRTFFHQKRTEIQHALARRKAYRATHHELSTLTDRDLQDLGIPRSNIKRLAMEAAYDC' A
#
# COMPACT_ATOMS: atom_id res chain seq x y z
N MET A 1 18.18 43.26 10.89
CA MET A 1 18.25 43.70 9.48
C MET A 1 17.49 42.68 8.64
N ALA A 2 16.63 43.14 7.74
CA ALA A 2 15.51 42.39 7.17
C ALA A 2 15.88 41.15 6.34
N ILE A 3 15.30 40.01 6.75
CA ILE A 3 14.64 38.96 5.94
C ILE A 3 14.96 38.99 4.44
N THR A 4 15.81 38.05 3.99
CA THR A 4 15.92 37.69 2.58
C THR A 4 14.57 37.14 2.12
N ARG A 5 13.72 37.99 1.56
CA ARG A 5 12.50 37.56 0.87
C ARG A 5 12.92 37.08 -0.52
N SER A 6 13.45 35.86 -0.61
CA SER A 6 13.61 35.16 -1.89
C SER A 6 12.21 34.98 -2.46
N ASN A 7 11.84 35.81 -3.44
CA ASN A 7 10.56 35.74 -4.15
C ASN A 7 10.82 35.32 -5.60
N SER A 8 11.74 34.37 -5.81
CA SER A 8 11.97 33.74 -7.10
C SER A 8 10.76 32.87 -7.40
N GLY A 9 10.05 33.14 -8.50
CA GLY A 9 8.95 32.29 -8.97
C GLY A 9 9.36 30.81 -9.14
N LEU A 10 10.67 30.55 -9.28
CA LEU A 10 11.25 29.20 -9.31
C LEU A 10 11.09 28.46 -7.97
N ASP A 11 11.25 29.11 -6.82
CA ASP A 11 11.10 28.48 -5.50
C ASP A 11 9.64 28.05 -5.28
N VAL A 12 8.68 28.90 -5.69
CA VAL A 12 7.24 28.60 -5.60
C VAL A 12 6.86 27.41 -6.47
N VAL A 13 7.44 27.30 -7.68
CA VAL A 13 7.21 26.16 -8.58
C VAL A 13 7.85 24.88 -8.04
N LEU A 14 9.07 24.97 -7.49
CA LEU A 14 9.76 23.85 -6.86
C LEU A 14 9.01 23.32 -5.62
N ASP A 15 8.52 24.21 -4.75
CA ASP A 15 7.74 23.85 -3.57
C ASP A 15 6.36 23.28 -3.92
N ALA A 16 5.71 23.81 -4.95
CA ALA A 16 4.48 23.23 -5.51
C ALA A 16 4.72 21.81 -6.05
N GLY A 17 5.87 21.58 -6.71
CA GLY A 17 6.28 20.24 -7.11
C GLY A 17 6.53 19.32 -5.92
N ARG A 18 7.23 19.82 -4.89
CA ARG A 18 7.58 19.05 -3.69
C ARG A 18 6.34 18.58 -2.92
N THR A 19 5.37 19.46 -2.72
CA THR A 19 4.11 19.13 -2.02
C THR A 19 3.29 18.09 -2.78
N PHE A 20 3.22 18.18 -4.11
CA PHE A 20 2.58 17.18 -4.95
C PHE A 20 3.24 15.80 -4.82
N PHE A 21 4.58 15.75 -4.85
CA PHE A 21 5.32 14.51 -4.62
C PHE A 21 5.07 13.93 -3.22
N HIS A 22 5.03 14.76 -2.17
CA HIS A 22 4.74 14.30 -0.83
C HIS A 22 3.34 13.69 -0.70
N GLN A 23 2.33 14.33 -1.30
CA GLN A 23 0.96 13.82 -1.29
C GLN A 23 0.81 12.53 -2.10
N LYS A 24 1.52 12.38 -3.23
CA LYS A 24 1.50 11.15 -4.01
C LYS A 24 2.29 10.00 -3.37
N ARG A 25 3.33 10.30 -2.59
CA ARG A 25 4.10 9.27 -1.88
C ARG A 25 3.24 8.49 -0.88
N THR A 26 2.33 9.14 -0.17
CA THR A 26 1.46 8.45 0.80
C THR A 26 0.50 7.51 0.08
N GLU A 27 -0.16 7.94 -1.00
CA GLU A 27 -1.03 7.10 -1.83
C GLU A 27 -0.30 5.85 -2.35
N ILE A 28 0.93 6.02 -2.83
CA ILE A 28 1.77 4.91 -3.31
C ILE A 28 2.14 3.97 -2.16
N GLN A 29 2.50 4.50 -0.99
CA GLN A 29 2.83 3.68 0.17
C GLN A 29 1.63 2.82 0.61
N HIS A 30 0.42 3.40 0.63
CA HIS A 30 -0.78 2.63 0.93
C HIS A 30 -1.02 1.55 -0.13
N ALA A 31 -0.93 1.87 -1.43
CA ALA A 31 -1.10 0.86 -2.48
C ALA A 31 -0.08 -0.29 -2.38
N LEU A 32 1.17 0.01 -2.05
CA LEU A 32 2.21 -0.98 -1.83
C LEU A 32 1.93 -1.84 -0.59
N ALA A 33 1.47 -1.24 0.50
CA ALA A 33 1.09 -1.96 1.71
C ALA A 33 -0.04 -2.97 1.43
N ARG A 34 -1.10 -2.55 0.75
CA ARG A 34 -2.21 -3.43 0.34
C ARG A 34 -1.73 -4.57 -0.54
N ARG A 35 -0.89 -4.26 -1.54
CA ARG A 35 -0.30 -5.28 -2.43
C ARG A 35 0.57 -6.27 -1.66
N LYS A 36 1.32 -5.81 -0.66
CA LYS A 36 2.14 -6.67 0.19
C LYS A 36 1.26 -7.60 1.01
N ALA A 37 0.22 -7.08 1.67
CA ALA A 37 -0.74 -7.87 2.43
C ALA A 37 -1.39 -8.96 1.57
N TYR A 38 -1.96 -8.58 0.42
CA TYR A 38 -2.55 -9.54 -0.53
C TYR A 38 -1.59 -10.67 -0.88
N ARG A 39 -0.35 -10.32 -1.29
CA ARG A 39 0.62 -11.32 -1.75
C ARG A 39 1.11 -12.21 -0.61
N ALA A 40 1.29 -11.67 0.59
CA ALA A 40 1.68 -12.44 1.75
C ALA A 40 0.61 -13.48 2.09
N THR A 41 -0.63 -13.03 2.31
CA THR A 41 -1.77 -13.91 2.66
C THR A 41 -2.04 -14.94 1.57
N HIS A 42 -2.04 -14.54 0.30
CA HIS A 42 -2.25 -15.48 -0.80
C HIS A 42 -1.13 -16.51 -0.86
N HIS A 43 0.14 -16.09 -0.71
CA HIS A 43 1.26 -17.02 -0.75
C HIS A 43 1.20 -18.02 0.40
N GLU A 44 1.07 -17.54 1.64
CA GLU A 44 0.98 -18.36 2.84
C GLU A 44 -0.14 -19.40 2.72
N LEU A 45 -1.37 -18.98 2.41
CA LEU A 45 -2.50 -19.90 2.25
C LEU A 45 -2.35 -20.83 1.06
N SER A 46 -1.72 -20.38 -0.04
CA SER A 46 -1.48 -21.24 -1.21
C SER A 46 -0.41 -22.31 -0.97
N THR A 47 0.49 -22.10 -0.01
CA THR A 47 1.52 -23.09 0.35
C THR A 47 0.99 -24.20 1.26
N LEU A 48 -0.13 -23.96 1.94
CA LEU A 48 -0.79 -24.97 2.79
C LEU A 48 -1.35 -26.13 1.96
N THR A 49 -1.39 -27.31 2.57
CA THR A 49 -1.99 -28.49 1.95
C THR A 49 -3.52 -28.45 2.05
N ASP A 50 -4.21 -29.28 1.28
CA ASP A 50 -5.68 -29.35 1.34
C ASP A 50 -6.20 -29.81 2.71
N ARG A 51 -5.42 -30.60 3.45
CA ARG A 51 -5.74 -30.99 4.83
C ARG A 51 -5.64 -29.79 5.77
N ASP A 52 -4.52 -29.07 5.73
CA ASP A 52 -4.33 -27.88 6.59
C ASP A 52 -5.43 -26.84 6.31
N LEU A 53 -5.81 -26.66 5.04
CA LEU A 53 -6.91 -25.79 4.66
C LEU A 53 -8.27 -26.31 5.15
N GLN A 54 -8.53 -27.62 5.11
CA GLN A 54 -9.74 -28.21 5.70
C GLN A 54 -9.79 -28.05 7.22
N ASP A 55 -8.67 -28.22 7.91
CA ASP A 55 -8.58 -28.06 9.36
C ASP A 55 -8.90 -26.62 9.78
N LEU A 56 -8.51 -25.65 8.96
CA LEU A 56 -8.86 -24.24 9.11
C LEU A 56 -10.29 -23.91 8.63
N GLY A 57 -10.98 -24.85 7.98
CA GLY A 57 -12.31 -24.62 7.38
C GLY A 57 -12.28 -23.67 6.17
N ILE A 58 -11.14 -23.52 5.50
CA ILE A 58 -10.96 -22.60 4.37
C ILE A 58 -10.93 -23.38 3.06
N PRO A 59 -11.94 -23.25 2.17
CA PRO A 59 -11.86 -23.86 0.85
C PRO A 59 -10.84 -23.12 -0.02
N ARG A 60 -10.12 -23.85 -0.88
CA ARG A 60 -9.03 -23.32 -1.71
C ARG A 60 -9.47 -22.17 -2.64
N SER A 61 -10.74 -22.16 -3.05
CA SER A 61 -11.37 -21.07 -3.82
C SER A 61 -11.46 -19.75 -3.03
N ASN A 62 -11.52 -19.80 -1.69
CA ASN A 62 -11.65 -18.62 -0.84
C ASN A 62 -10.31 -17.91 -0.60
N ILE A 63 -9.17 -18.53 -0.91
CA ILE A 63 -7.84 -17.92 -0.67
C ILE A 63 -7.74 -16.54 -1.32
N LYS A 64 -8.19 -16.41 -2.57
CA LYS A 64 -8.17 -15.13 -3.30
C LYS A 64 -9.07 -14.08 -2.63
N ARG A 65 -10.23 -14.49 -2.11
CA ARG A 65 -11.16 -13.61 -1.40
C ARG A 65 -10.55 -13.14 -0.09
N LEU A 66 -10.02 -14.04 0.73
CA LEU A 66 -9.37 -13.73 2.00
C LEU A 66 -8.12 -12.84 1.81
N ALA A 67 -7.33 -13.08 0.77
CA ALA A 67 -6.20 -12.23 0.45
C ALA A 67 -6.62 -10.80 0.04
N MET A 68 -7.77 -10.64 -0.63
CA MET A 68 -8.34 -9.31 -0.91
C MET A 68 -8.85 -8.66 0.38
N GLU A 69 -9.56 -9.40 1.23
CA GLU A 69 -10.04 -8.94 2.54
C GLU A 69 -8.87 -8.39 3.38
N ALA A 70 -7.80 -9.19 3.53
CA ALA A 70 -6.59 -8.80 4.23
C ALA A 70 -5.86 -7.58 3.64
N ALA A 71 -6.11 -7.25 2.37
CA ALA A 71 -5.48 -6.12 1.70
C ALA A 71 -6.30 -4.82 1.78
N TYR A 72 -7.61 -4.89 2.01
CA TYR A 72 -8.49 -3.74 1.94
C TYR A 72 -9.23 -3.44 3.25
N ASP A 73 -9.38 -4.40 4.16
CA ASP A 73 -10.10 -4.24 5.43
C ASP A 73 -9.20 -3.82 6.60
N CYS A 74 -8.09 -3.11 6.31
CA CYS A 74 -7.15 -2.57 7.31
C CYS A 74 -7.24 -1.05 7.45
#